data_AF-A0A950K4I4-F1
#
_entry.id   AF-A0A950K4I4-F1
#
_cell.length_a   1.000
_cell.length_b   1.000
_cell.length_c   1.000
_cell.angle_alpha   90.00
_cell.angle_beta   90.00
_cell.angle_gamma   90.00
#
_symmetry.space_group_name_H-M   'P 1'
#
loop_
_entity.id
_entity.type
_entity.pdbx_description
1 polymer ?
#
loop_
_entity_poly.entity_id
_entity_poly.type
_entity_poly.pdbx_seq_one_letter_code
_entity_poly.pdbx_strand_id
1 'polypeptide(L)'
;MGDVNAARAKLGLSAEQFKELRAFLDGKTFGRKIVCDHTHARTEEWAGRMGVDMEAVVDALKSLGGSCDCKVVEVVTPDKLGW
;
A
#
# COMPACT_ATOMS: atom_id res chain seq x y z
N MET A 1 4.08 11.25 15.35
CA MET A 1 3.65 9.85 15.54
C MET A 1 2.13 9.69 15.74
N GLY A 2 1.31 10.72 15.49
CA GLY A 2 -0.16 10.68 15.68
C GLY A 2 -1.00 10.36 14.45
N ASP A 3 -0.39 10.17 13.28
CA ASP A 3 -1.11 10.07 12.00
C ASP A 3 -1.29 8.62 11.49
N VAL A 4 -0.41 7.72 11.91
CA VAL A 4 -0.35 6.37 11.31
C VAL A 4 -1.52 5.47 11.75
N ASN A 5 -1.94 5.56 13.00
CA ASN A 5 -3.11 4.81 13.49
C ASN A 5 -4.43 5.33 12.89
N ALA A 6 -4.54 6.64 12.65
CA ALA A 6 -5.72 7.24 12.03
C ALA A 6 -5.79 6.87 10.53
N ALA A 7 -4.67 6.91 9.82
CA ALA A 7 -4.57 6.46 8.44
C ALA A 7 -4.82 4.95 8.31
N ARG A 8 -4.32 4.14 9.24
CA ARG A 8 -4.63 2.69 9.32
C ARG A 8 -6.13 2.45 9.48
N ALA A 9 -6.80 3.21 10.35
CA ALA A 9 -8.25 3.10 10.54
C ALA A 9 -9.02 3.49 9.26
N LYS A 10 -8.56 4.53 8.54
CA LYS A 10 -9.14 4.92 7.24
C LYS A 10 -8.96 3.88 6.15
N LEU A 11 -7.84 3.15 6.15
CA LEU A 11 -7.57 2.09 5.17
C LEU A 11 -8.56 0.93 5.29
N GLY A 12 -9.12 0.68 6.49
CA GLY A 12 -10.09 -0.40 6.70
C GLY A 12 -9.54 -1.80 6.41
N LEU A 13 -8.23 -1.95 6.21
CA LEU A 13 -7.58 -3.21 5.87
C LEU A 13 -7.21 -4.00 7.13
N SER A 14 -7.38 -5.31 7.04
CA SER A 14 -6.87 -6.26 8.01
C SER A 14 -5.34 -6.40 7.94
N ALA A 15 -4.73 -6.96 8.99
CA ALA A 15 -3.30 -7.25 9.02
C ALA A 15 -2.85 -8.16 7.86
N GLU A 16 -3.67 -9.15 7.50
CA GLU A 16 -3.39 -10.06 6.39
C GLU A 16 -3.48 -9.34 5.03
N GLN A 17 -4.46 -8.44 4.85
CA GLN A 17 -4.54 -7.63 3.64
C GLN A 17 -3.34 -6.69 3.48
N PHE A 18 -2.79 -6.16 4.57
CA PHE A 18 -1.54 -5.40 4.50
C PHE A 18 -0.33 -6.25 4.08
N LYS A 19 -0.23 -7.48 4.61
CA LYS A 19 0.80 -8.46 4.20
C LYS A 19 0.70 -8.79 2.72
N GLU A 20 -0.52 -9.05 2.24
CA GLU A 20 -0.76 -9.38 0.83
C GLU A 20 -0.44 -8.22 -0.10
N LEU A 21 -0.85 -6.99 0.24
CA LEU A 21 -0.51 -5.79 -0.53
C LEU A 21 1.01 -5.65 -0.65
N ARG A 22 1.72 -5.79 0.48
CA ARG A 22 3.18 -5.70 0.51
C ARG A 22 3.82 -6.78 -0.36
N ALA A 23 3.43 -8.03 -0.20
CA ALA A 23 3.97 -9.14 -0.98
C ALA A 23 3.71 -9.00 -2.49
N PHE A 24 2.50 -8.54 -2.85
CA PHE A 24 2.12 -8.29 -4.24
C PHE A 24 2.98 -7.20 -4.87
N LEU A 25 3.18 -6.08 -4.18
CA LEU A 25 4.01 -4.99 -4.65
C LEU A 25 5.50 -5.36 -4.67
N ASP A 26 6.01 -6.07 -3.67
CA ASP A 26 7.42 -6.51 -3.63
C ASP A 26 7.75 -7.45 -4.81
N GLY A 27 6.88 -8.44 -5.06
CA GLY A 27 7.04 -9.37 -6.18
C GLY A 27 6.99 -8.69 -7.56
N LYS A 28 6.25 -7.58 -7.67
CA LYS A 28 6.10 -6.81 -8.92
C LYS A 28 7.11 -5.67 -9.07
N THR A 29 7.63 -5.11 -7.98
CA THR A 29 8.48 -3.91 -7.99
C THR A 29 9.96 -4.23 -7.85
N PHE A 30 10.33 -5.24 -7.05
CA PHE A 30 11.73 -5.54 -6.75
C PHE A 30 12.23 -6.87 -7.35
N GLY A 31 11.34 -7.84 -7.64
CA GLY A 31 11.71 -9.12 -8.25
C GLY A 31 12.10 -9.04 -9.74
N ARG A 32 11.75 -7.93 -10.40
CA ARG A 32 12.22 -7.53 -11.73
C ARG A 32 12.72 -6.10 -11.53
N LYS A 33 13.83 -5.67 -12.14
CA LYS A 33 14.35 -4.29 -12.06
C LYS A 33 13.35 -3.28 -12.66
N ILE A 34 12.20 -3.09 -12.03
CA ILE A 34 11.15 -2.21 -12.50
C ILE A 34 11.51 -0.82 -11.99
N VAL A 35 11.81 0.06 -12.93
CA VAL A 35 11.92 1.50 -12.67
C VAL A 35 10.56 1.97 -12.16
N CYS A 36 10.55 2.70 -11.05
CA CYS A 36 9.35 3.36 -10.55
C CYS A 36 8.67 4.13 -11.69
N ASP A 37 7.42 3.79 -11.99
CA ASP A 37 6.59 4.46 -13.00
C ASP A 37 5.84 5.68 -12.44
N HIS A 38 6.01 5.99 -11.15
CA HIS A 38 5.33 7.06 -10.41
C HIS A 38 3.80 6.95 -10.45
N THR A 39 3.27 5.73 -10.54
CA THR A 39 1.83 5.45 -10.49
C THR A 39 1.45 4.56 -9.32
N HIS A 40 0.14 4.42 -9.10
CA HIS A 40 -0.48 3.44 -8.19
C HIS A 40 -1.06 2.23 -8.92
N ALA A 41 -0.69 2.00 -10.19
CA ALA A 41 -1.34 1.01 -11.04
C ALA A 41 -1.40 -0.40 -10.42
N ARG A 42 -0.35 -0.81 -9.69
CA ARG A 42 -0.33 -2.12 -9.01
C ARG A 42 -1.15 -2.11 -7.73
N THR A 43 -1.11 -1.00 -6.99
CA THR A 43 -1.97 -0.81 -5.81
C THR A 43 -3.46 -0.85 -6.19
N GLU A 44 -3.83 -0.22 -7.31
CA GLU A 44 -5.17 -0.24 -7.88
C GLU A 44 -5.57 -1.64 -8.37
N GLU A 45 -4.66 -2.34 -9.07
CA GLU A 45 -4.85 -3.74 -9.48
C GLU A 45 -5.12 -4.65 -8.27
N TRP A 46 -4.35 -4.48 -7.19
CA TRP A 46 -4.55 -5.23 -5.96
C TRP A 46 -5.89 -4.90 -5.29
N ALA A 47 -6.25 -3.61 -5.19
CA ALA A 47 -7.50 -3.18 -4.57
C ALA A 47 -8.72 -3.78 -5.29
N GLY A 48 -8.70 -3.76 -6.63
CA GLY A 48 -9.74 -4.37 -7.46
C GLY A 48 -9.87 -5.89 -7.25
N ARG A 49 -8.75 -6.61 -7.07
CA ARG A 49 -8.76 -8.05 -6.77
C ARG A 49 -9.33 -8.38 -5.40
N MET A 50 -9.11 -7.50 -4.43
CA MET A 50 -9.56 -7.68 -3.05
C MET A 50 -10.98 -7.17 -2.80
N GLY A 51 -11.60 -6.53 -3.79
CA GLY A 51 -12.93 -5.95 -3.65
C GLY A 51 -12.97 -4.81 -2.62
N VAL A 52 -11.85 -4.12 -2.41
CA VAL A 52 -11.75 -2.98 -1.49
C VAL A 52 -11.84 -1.67 -2.29
N ASP A 53 -12.25 -0.60 -1.60
CA ASP A 53 -12.35 0.72 -2.21
C ASP A 53 -10.96 1.24 -2.62
N MET A 54 -10.76 1.26 -3.94
CA MET A 54 -9.50 1.67 -4.57
C MET A 54 -9.14 3.12 -4.24
N GLU A 55 -10.09 4.04 -4.34
CA GLU A 55 -9.84 5.47 -4.11
C GLU A 55 -9.48 5.72 -2.65
N ALA A 56 -10.24 5.10 -1.73
CA ALA A 56 -9.97 5.20 -0.29
C ALA A 56 -8.59 4.62 0.08
N VAL A 57 -8.20 3.49 -0.51
CA VAL A 57 -6.89 2.87 -0.29
C VAL A 57 -5.77 3.78 -0.79
N VAL A 58 -5.87 4.28 -2.02
CA VAL A 58 -4.85 5.15 -2.61
C VAL A 58 -4.70 6.46 -1.82
N ASP A 59 -5.80 7.09 -1.43
CA ASP A 59 -5.75 8.35 -0.70
C ASP A 59 -5.15 8.20 0.70
N ALA A 60 -5.50 7.13 1.41
CA ALA A 60 -4.91 6.87 2.71
C ALA A 60 -3.41 6.49 2.60
N LEU A 61 -3.00 5.74 1.58
CA LEU A 61 -1.59 5.48 1.31
C LEU A 61 -0.81 6.75 0.95
N LYS A 62 -1.40 7.67 0.18
CA LYS A 62 -0.80 8.98 -0.11
C LYS A 62 -0.58 9.79 1.17
N SER A 63 -1.53 9.81 2.10
CA SER A 63 -1.36 10.50 3.39
C SER A 63 -0.22 9.93 4.25
N LEU A 64 0.15 8.67 4.03
CA LEU A 64 1.28 8.02 4.71
C LEU A 64 2.63 8.24 4.02
N GLY A 65 2.65 8.88 2.84
CA GLY A 65 3.84 9.08 2.02
C GLY A 65 4.01 8.08 0.87
N GLY A 66 3.03 7.22 0.62
CA GLY A 66 2.98 6.27 -0.51
C GLY A 66 2.54 6.92 -1.81
N SER A 67 3.35 7.80 -2.39
CA SER A 67 3.02 8.56 -3.61
C SER A 67 3.08 7.77 -4.93
N CYS A 68 3.69 6.59 -4.93
CA CYS A 68 3.79 5.60 -6.02
C CYS A 68 3.77 4.20 -5.38
N ASP A 69 3.55 3.15 -6.16
CA ASP A 69 3.71 1.75 -5.73
C ASP A 69 5.05 1.50 -4.99
N CYS A 70 6.12 2.16 -5.46
CA CYS A 70 7.46 2.07 -4.88
C CYS A 70 7.55 2.61 -3.44
N LYS A 71 6.87 3.73 -3.18
CA LYS A 71 6.78 4.35 -1.86
C LYS A 71 5.76 3.64 -1.00
N VAL A 72 4.69 3.09 -1.59
CA VAL A 72 3.74 2.23 -0.87
C VAL A 72 4.49 1.06 -0.22
N VAL A 73 5.45 0.43 -0.91
CA VAL A 73 6.32 -0.58 -0.28
C VAL A 73 7.11 -0.02 0.90
N GLU A 74 7.65 1.20 0.81
CA GLU A 74 8.39 1.81 1.93
C GLU A 74 7.51 2.21 3.13
N VAL A 75 6.20 2.38 2.95
CA VAL A 75 5.26 2.73 4.05
C VAL A 75 4.43 1.56 4.56
N VAL A 76 4.14 0.55 3.74
CA VAL A 76 3.43 -0.66 4.14
C VAL A 76 4.43 -1.65 4.75
N THR A 77 4.90 -1.32 5.94
CA THR A 77 5.86 -2.12 6.71
C THR A 77 5.28 -2.49 8.09
N PRO A 78 5.70 -3.62 8.69
CA PRO A 78 5.28 -4.03 10.04
C PRO A 78 5.49 -2.97 11.12
N ASP A 79 6.61 -2.24 11.08
CA ASP A 79 6.97 -1.21 12.06
C ASP A 79 6.07 0.04 11.98
N LYS A 80 5.59 0.39 10.77
CA LYS A 80 4.69 1.53 10.57
C LYS A 80 3.24 1.13 10.77
N LEU A 81 2.81 0.04 10.17
CA LEU A 81 1.39 -0.33 10.12
C LEU A 81 0.99 -1.45 11.08
N GLY A 82 1.91 -2.03 11.85
CA GLY A 82 1.62 -2.91 12.99
C GLY A 82 0.94 -4.24 12.62
N TRP A 83 1.60 -5.06 11.80
CA TRP A 83 1.16 -6.40 11.40
C TRP A 83 2.30 -7.40 11.27
#